data_AF-A0A3E0VH62-F1
#
_entry.id   AF-A0A3E0VH62-F1
#
_cell.length_a   1.000
_cell.length_b   1.000
_cell.length_c   1.000
_cell.angle_alpha   90.00
_cell.angle_beta   90.00
_cell.angle_gamma   90.00
#
_symmetry.space_group_name_H-M   'P 1'
#
loop_
_entity.id
_entity.type
_entity.pdbx_description
1 polymer ?
#
loop_
_entity_poly.entity_id
_entity_poly.type
_entity_poly.pdbx_seq_one_letter_code
_entity_poly.pdbx_strand_id
1 'polypeptide(L)'
;MSDPSDLSDVEAAWEQGGFRVSGPSLPAQLAVVPVGALGLGLGSDLVPMAGSWRRSGGVGHFTPRFPAVAGTAYAVVRRADDRQAWLEFARVDVPAVRLVRSTVVERFDPACDEVPANLLRFALTFSAPMEEGSASGCVALLDESGAELPGSLLGMPPELWDREGRRLTVILEPGRIKRGLQPNVQAGPPLVERSSVTLAVDARLRDASGAALAAGASRTYRIGPPVRSRVDPALWNVRWPSATGAPLVVRFDRPLDRALVRRCLVAVGEGGHPVPGTASLASSATEWTFTPAPGSLPAALRVDTRLEDLAGNSVRRVFDRDLGLPADASIDPGTLILRPATASPTPR
;
A
#
# COMPACT_ATOMS: atom_id res chain seq x y z
N MET A 1 57.12 -25.38 -7.15
CA MET A 1 56.13 -26.40 -7.56
C MET A 1 55.41 -26.84 -6.30
N SER A 2 54.24 -26.27 -6.05
CA SER A 2 53.37 -26.66 -4.94
C SER A 2 52.39 -27.70 -5.46
N ASP A 3 52.26 -28.80 -4.74
CA ASP A 3 51.54 -30.01 -5.10
C ASP A 3 50.03 -29.75 -5.29
N PRO A 4 49.36 -30.24 -6.37
CA PRO A 4 47.92 -30.07 -6.59
C PRO A 4 47.03 -30.88 -5.61
N SER A 5 47.62 -31.59 -4.65
CA SER A 5 46.96 -32.53 -3.74
C SER A 5 46.36 -31.88 -2.46
N ASP A 6 46.65 -30.61 -2.18
CA ASP A 6 46.33 -29.95 -0.89
C ASP A 6 44.90 -29.35 -0.79
N LEU A 7 44.02 -29.65 -1.76
CA LEU A 7 42.62 -29.18 -1.77
C LEU A 7 41.63 -30.19 -1.17
N SER A 8 42.05 -31.42 -0.83
CA SER A 8 41.13 -32.48 -0.37
C SER A 8 40.59 -32.31 1.05
N ASP A 9 41.19 -31.41 1.86
CA ASP A 9 40.89 -31.25 3.29
C ASP A 9 40.30 -29.87 3.63
N VAL A 10 39.85 -29.10 2.63
CA VAL A 10 39.21 -27.80 2.83
C VAL A 10 37.70 -27.97 2.84
N GLU A 11 37.08 -27.71 3.99
CA GLU A 11 35.62 -27.64 4.13
C GLU A 11 35.17 -26.19 4.12
N ALA A 12 34.07 -25.89 3.43
CA ALA A 12 33.44 -24.58 3.49
C ALA A 12 31.92 -24.70 3.51
N ALA A 13 31.28 -23.86 4.32
CA ALA A 13 29.84 -23.89 4.53
C ALA A 13 29.29 -22.50 4.85
N TRP A 14 28.00 -22.31 4.57
CA TRP A 14 27.26 -21.13 4.99
C TRP A 14 26.70 -21.38 6.39
N GLU A 15 27.14 -20.59 7.37
CA GLU A 15 26.74 -20.75 8.77
C GLU A 15 26.63 -19.40 9.48
N GLN A 16 25.59 -19.24 10.29
CA GLN A 16 25.37 -18.05 11.14
C GLN A 16 25.44 -16.72 10.38
N GLY A 17 24.94 -16.69 9.13
CA GLY A 17 24.93 -15.48 8.29
C GLY A 17 26.29 -15.13 7.68
N GLY A 18 27.26 -16.06 7.68
CA GLY A 18 28.58 -15.86 7.11
C GLY A 18 29.17 -17.11 6.47
N PHE A 19 30.38 -16.97 5.94
CA PHE A 19 31.10 -18.03 5.23
C PHE A 19 32.12 -18.65 6.18
N ARG A 20 31.89 -19.90 6.58
CA ARG A 20 32.85 -20.70 7.35
C ARG A 20 33.75 -21.45 6.37
N VAL A 21 35.06 -21.41 6.60
CA VAL A 21 36.04 -22.24 5.91
C VAL A 21 36.96 -22.86 6.95
N SER A 22 37.24 -24.15 6.83
CA SER A 22 38.16 -24.86 7.71
C SER A 22 39.11 -25.74 6.91
N GLY A 23 40.36 -25.82 7.36
CA GLY A 23 41.38 -26.67 6.78
C GLY A 23 42.65 -26.71 7.65
N PRO A 24 43.60 -27.60 7.33
CA PRO A 24 44.82 -27.79 8.12
C PRO A 24 45.68 -26.53 8.22
N SER A 25 45.66 -25.67 7.19
CA SER A 25 46.29 -24.35 7.20
C SER A 25 45.48 -23.38 6.33
N LEU A 26 44.98 -22.29 6.93
CA LEU A 26 44.26 -21.27 6.18
C LEU A 26 45.22 -20.27 5.53
N PRO A 27 45.04 -19.94 4.24
CA PRO A 27 45.84 -18.92 3.56
C PRO A 27 45.84 -17.56 4.27
N ALA A 28 46.96 -16.85 4.20
CA ALA A 28 47.10 -15.53 4.82
C ALA A 28 46.09 -14.53 4.23
N GLN A 29 45.94 -14.49 2.90
CA GLN A 29 44.97 -13.64 2.22
C GLN A 29 43.79 -14.47 1.72
N LEU A 30 42.60 -14.13 2.22
CA LEU A 30 41.33 -14.71 1.80
C LEU A 30 40.35 -13.60 1.47
N ALA A 31 39.57 -13.80 0.42
CA ALA A 31 38.46 -12.95 0.04
C ALA A 31 37.25 -13.80 -0.37
N VAL A 32 36.07 -13.20 -0.36
CA VAL A 32 34.82 -13.84 -0.80
C VAL A 32 34.29 -13.08 -2.00
N VAL A 33 33.92 -13.80 -3.06
CA VAL A 33 33.33 -13.23 -4.28
C VAL A 33 32.20 -14.10 -4.81
N PRO A 34 31.19 -13.54 -5.49
CA PRO A 34 30.21 -14.34 -6.23
C PRO A 34 30.92 -15.22 -7.26
N VAL A 35 30.53 -16.48 -7.43
CA VAL A 35 31.16 -17.38 -8.43
C VAL A 35 31.09 -16.78 -9.85
N GLY A 36 30.02 -16.06 -10.18
CA GLY A 36 29.88 -15.35 -11.46
C GLY A 36 30.98 -14.30 -11.71
N ALA A 37 31.58 -13.73 -10.67
CA ALA A 37 32.69 -12.79 -10.80
C ALA A 37 34.01 -13.47 -11.20
N LEU A 38 34.16 -14.79 -10.96
CA LEU A 38 35.33 -15.55 -11.37
C LEU A 38 35.43 -15.73 -12.88
N GLY A 39 34.28 -15.81 -13.57
CA GLY A 39 34.18 -16.01 -15.02
C GLY A 39 34.61 -14.80 -15.86
N LEU A 40 34.78 -13.63 -15.24
CA LEU A 40 35.26 -12.40 -15.89
C LEU A 40 36.80 -12.28 -15.84
N GLY A 41 37.49 -13.29 -15.31
CA GLY A 41 38.93 -13.33 -15.13
C GLY A 41 39.35 -13.00 -13.71
N LEU A 42 40.13 -13.89 -13.09
CA LEU A 42 40.77 -13.74 -11.77
C LEU A 42 41.96 -12.75 -11.84
N GLY A 43 41.74 -11.56 -12.40
CA GLY A 43 42.73 -10.49 -12.46
C GLY A 43 42.97 -9.80 -11.12
N SER A 44 43.92 -8.86 -11.11
CA SER A 44 44.19 -7.97 -9.96
C SER A 44 43.01 -7.09 -9.54
N ASP A 45 42.00 -6.95 -10.41
CA ASP A 45 40.87 -6.03 -10.27
C ASP A 45 39.61 -6.68 -9.65
N LEU A 46 39.77 -7.88 -9.08
CA LEU A 46 38.72 -8.56 -8.35
C LEU A 46 38.27 -7.72 -7.15
N VAL A 47 37.01 -7.31 -7.12
CA VAL A 47 36.42 -6.55 -6.00
C VAL A 47 35.85 -7.53 -4.98
N PRO A 48 36.52 -7.75 -3.83
CA PRO A 48 36.04 -8.68 -2.83
C PRO A 48 34.77 -8.15 -2.16
N MET A 49 33.91 -9.06 -1.72
CA MET A 49 32.79 -8.74 -0.84
C MET A 49 33.30 -8.00 0.40
N ALA A 50 32.66 -6.89 0.75
CA ALA A 50 32.98 -6.16 1.96
C ALA A 50 32.51 -6.96 3.20
N GLY A 51 33.38 -7.07 4.20
CA GLY A 51 33.09 -7.80 5.44
C GLY A 51 34.34 -7.97 6.29
N SER A 52 34.27 -8.85 7.29
CA SER A 52 35.38 -9.09 8.22
C SER A 52 35.62 -10.58 8.44
N TRP A 53 36.90 -10.95 8.55
CA TRP A 53 37.32 -12.31 8.91
C TRP A 53 37.59 -12.42 10.41
N ARG A 54 37.12 -13.50 11.03
CA ARG A 54 37.61 -14.00 12.31
C ARG A 54 38.26 -15.35 12.10
N ARG A 55 39.48 -15.55 12.63
CA ARG A 55 40.25 -16.78 12.46
C ARG A 55 40.59 -17.38 13.82
N SER A 56 40.41 -18.69 13.98
CA SER A 56 40.78 -19.44 15.18
C SER A 56 41.00 -20.92 14.82
N GLY A 57 42.14 -21.49 15.22
CA GLY A 57 42.38 -22.95 15.14
C GLY A 57 42.10 -23.60 13.79
N GLY A 58 42.60 -23.03 12.67
CA GLY A 58 42.37 -23.57 11.32
C GLY A 58 40.98 -23.29 10.74
N VAL A 59 40.14 -22.53 11.44
CA VAL A 59 38.81 -22.10 10.99
C VAL A 59 38.79 -20.59 10.75
N GLY A 60 38.21 -20.18 9.63
CA GLY A 60 37.98 -18.79 9.26
C GLY A 60 36.48 -18.58 9.06
N HIS A 61 35.93 -17.56 9.69
CA HIS A 61 34.55 -17.13 9.48
C HIS A 61 34.53 -15.71 8.92
N PHE A 62 33.98 -15.56 7.72
CA PHE A 62 33.76 -14.26 7.09
C PHE A 62 32.34 -13.80 7.35
N THR A 63 32.18 -12.64 8.00
CA THR A 63 30.89 -11.99 8.18
C THR A 63 30.74 -10.86 7.15
N PRO A 64 29.82 -10.97 6.18
CA PRO A 64 29.55 -9.92 5.21
C PRO A 64 29.07 -8.63 5.88
N ARG A 65 29.45 -7.47 5.33
CA ARG A 65 28.92 -6.17 5.76
C ARG A 65 27.44 -6.01 5.40
N PHE A 66 27.03 -6.62 4.29
CA PHE A 66 25.64 -6.68 3.82
C PHE A 66 25.25 -8.14 3.59
N PRO A 67 23.98 -8.53 3.78
CA PRO A 67 23.54 -9.92 3.60
C PRO A 67 23.96 -10.48 2.24
N ALA A 68 24.46 -11.72 2.22
CA ALA A 68 24.73 -12.44 0.98
C ALA A 68 23.40 -12.75 0.27
N VAL A 69 23.44 -12.80 -1.07
CA VAL A 69 22.25 -13.08 -1.87
C VAL A 69 21.87 -14.54 -1.70
N ALA A 70 20.65 -14.80 -1.22
CA ALA A 70 20.14 -16.15 -1.05
C ALA A 70 20.13 -16.92 -2.38
N GLY A 71 20.44 -18.22 -2.34
CA GLY A 71 20.51 -19.07 -3.54
C GLY A 71 21.70 -18.81 -4.45
N THR A 72 22.67 -17.98 -4.02
CA THR A 72 23.87 -17.67 -4.79
C THR A 72 25.07 -18.48 -4.29
N ALA A 73 25.83 -19.05 -5.23
CA ALA A 73 27.12 -19.65 -4.95
C ALA A 73 28.21 -18.57 -4.87
N TYR A 74 29.00 -18.62 -3.82
CA TYR A 74 30.18 -17.77 -3.64
C TYR A 74 31.43 -18.63 -3.60
N ALA A 75 32.53 -18.04 -4.08
CA ALA A 75 33.84 -18.59 -3.93
C ALA A 75 34.59 -17.86 -2.83
N VAL A 76 35.24 -18.62 -1.97
CA VAL A 76 36.34 -18.13 -1.16
C VAL A 76 37.58 -18.27 -2.02
N VAL A 77 38.25 -17.16 -2.27
CA VAL A 77 39.47 -17.10 -3.06
C VAL A 77 40.67 -16.81 -2.16
N ARG A 78 41.82 -17.36 -2.50
CA ARG A 78 43.09 -17.16 -1.81
C ARG A 78 44.12 -16.51 -2.70
N ARG A 79 45.06 -15.83 -2.08
CA ARG A 79 46.26 -15.31 -2.73
C ARG A 79 47.48 -15.47 -1.81
N ALA A 80 48.64 -15.76 -2.39
CA ALA A 80 49.86 -15.94 -1.61
C ALA A 80 50.52 -14.60 -1.22
N ASP A 81 50.55 -13.65 -2.16
CA ASP A 81 51.09 -12.30 -1.99
C ASP A 81 50.40 -11.31 -2.94
N ASP A 82 50.66 -10.01 -2.80
CA ASP A 82 49.91 -8.99 -3.54
C ASP A 82 50.11 -8.98 -5.06
N ARG A 83 51.09 -9.72 -5.57
CA ARG A 83 51.47 -9.79 -6.99
C ARG A 83 50.93 -11.02 -7.68
N GLN A 84 50.37 -11.99 -6.96
CA GLN A 84 49.82 -13.21 -7.54
C GLN A 84 48.34 -13.06 -7.92
N ALA A 85 47.87 -13.94 -8.81
CA ALA A 85 46.45 -14.04 -9.14
C ALA A 85 45.69 -14.66 -7.96
N TRP A 86 44.41 -14.29 -7.83
CA TRP A 86 43.49 -14.99 -6.95
C TRP A 86 43.24 -16.40 -7.48
N LEU A 87 43.24 -17.38 -6.59
CA LEU A 87 42.91 -18.76 -6.89
C LEU A 87 41.69 -19.17 -6.06
N GLU A 88 40.78 -19.94 -6.66
CA GLU A 88 39.66 -20.52 -5.93
C GLU A 88 40.20 -21.43 -4.80
N PHE A 89 39.69 -21.22 -3.58
CA PHE A 89 40.07 -21.99 -2.41
C PHE A 89 38.95 -22.92 -1.96
N ALA A 90 37.71 -22.43 -1.96
CA ALA A 90 36.52 -23.23 -1.67
C ALA A 90 35.26 -22.58 -2.28
N ARG A 91 34.18 -23.35 -2.40
CA ARG A 91 32.84 -22.85 -2.74
C ARG A 91 31.91 -22.96 -1.55
N VAL A 92 31.02 -21.99 -1.43
CA VAL A 92 29.96 -21.96 -0.44
C VAL A 92 28.66 -21.57 -1.11
N ASP A 93 27.67 -22.46 -1.02
CA ASP A 93 26.32 -22.18 -1.46
C ASP A 93 25.53 -21.51 -0.33
N VAL A 94 25.03 -20.30 -0.59
CA VAL A 94 24.09 -19.63 0.30
C VAL A 94 22.71 -20.25 0.06
N PRO A 95 22.03 -20.85 1.06
CA PRO A 95 20.74 -21.49 0.86
C PRO A 95 19.72 -20.54 0.24
N ALA A 96 18.94 -21.04 -0.72
CA ALA A 96 17.82 -20.29 -1.26
C ALA A 96 16.73 -20.15 -0.20
N VAL A 97 16.20 -18.94 -0.03
CA VAL A 97 15.00 -18.72 0.78
C VAL A 97 13.80 -18.99 -0.11
N ARG A 98 13.04 -20.06 0.17
CA ARG A 98 11.78 -20.31 -0.51
C ARG A 98 10.73 -19.36 0.04
N LEU A 99 10.41 -18.33 -0.74
CA LEU A 99 9.35 -17.38 -0.43
C LEU A 99 7.98 -18.02 -0.68
N VAL A 100 7.05 -17.87 0.27
CA VAL A 100 5.69 -18.41 0.18
C VAL A 100 4.75 -17.32 -0.30
N ARG A 101 4.17 -17.52 -1.49
CA ARG A 101 3.20 -16.59 -2.10
C ARG A 101 1.83 -16.76 -1.43
N SER A 102 1.64 -16.14 -0.28
CA SER A 102 0.40 -16.24 0.52
C SER A 102 -0.41 -14.94 0.57
N THR A 103 0.22 -13.81 0.23
CA THR A 103 -0.41 -12.49 0.26
C THR A 103 -1.41 -12.31 -0.89
N VAL A 104 -2.60 -11.81 -0.58
CA VAL A 104 -3.69 -11.58 -1.55
C VAL A 104 -4.21 -10.16 -1.45
N VAL A 105 -4.88 -9.68 -2.52
CA VAL A 105 -5.68 -8.45 -2.47
C VAL A 105 -7.03 -8.78 -1.80
N GLU A 106 -7.25 -8.26 -0.60
CA GLU A 106 -8.48 -8.48 0.16
C GLU A 106 -9.62 -7.57 -0.27
N ARG A 107 -9.30 -6.34 -0.71
CA ARG A 107 -10.32 -5.34 -1.02
C ARG A 107 -9.86 -4.31 -2.05
N PHE A 108 -10.80 -3.96 -2.91
CA PHE A 108 -10.79 -2.78 -3.75
C PHE A 108 -11.81 -1.78 -3.22
N ASP A 109 -11.38 -0.55 -2.94
CA ASP A 109 -12.24 0.60 -2.65
C ASP A 109 -12.14 1.63 -3.80
N PRO A 110 -13.24 2.24 -4.24
CA PRO A 110 -14.62 2.04 -3.75
C PRO A 110 -15.12 0.62 -4.01
N ALA A 111 -15.99 0.11 -3.13
CA ALA A 111 -16.54 -1.23 -3.28
C ALA A 111 -17.92 -1.27 -3.97
N CYS A 112 -18.39 -0.13 -4.49
CA CYS A 112 -19.55 -0.04 -5.37
C CYS A 112 -19.14 -0.35 -6.82
N ASP A 113 -20.11 -0.77 -7.64
CA ASP A 113 -19.86 -1.15 -9.04
C ASP A 113 -19.88 0.06 -9.99
N GLU A 114 -20.45 1.17 -9.56
CA GLU A 114 -20.45 2.44 -10.29
C GLU A 114 -19.72 3.52 -9.50
N VAL A 115 -18.86 4.26 -10.17
CA VAL A 115 -18.09 5.38 -9.60
C VAL A 115 -18.25 6.62 -10.47
N PRO A 116 -18.14 7.84 -9.91
CA PRO A 116 -18.30 9.04 -10.72
C PRO A 116 -17.11 9.23 -11.67
N ALA A 117 -17.36 9.85 -12.83
CA ALA A 117 -16.30 10.19 -13.81
C ALA A 117 -15.17 11.08 -13.25
N ASN A 118 -15.41 11.76 -12.13
CA ASN A 118 -14.42 12.54 -11.40
C ASN A 118 -13.99 11.90 -10.07
N LEU A 119 -13.99 10.57 -9.97
CA LEU A 119 -13.38 9.82 -8.88
C LEU A 119 -11.94 10.31 -8.63
N LEU A 120 -11.56 10.50 -7.36
CA LEU A 120 -10.21 10.99 -7.05
C LEU A 120 -9.16 9.88 -6.91
N ARG A 121 -9.55 8.75 -6.32
CA ARG A 121 -8.60 7.71 -5.92
C ARG A 121 -9.28 6.38 -5.69
N PHE A 122 -8.49 5.33 -5.85
CA PHE A 122 -8.78 3.99 -5.38
C PHE A 122 -7.99 3.69 -4.11
N ALA A 123 -8.35 2.60 -3.45
CA ALA A 123 -7.48 1.97 -2.48
C ALA A 123 -7.52 0.45 -2.58
N LEU A 124 -6.36 -0.15 -2.35
CA LEU A 124 -6.14 -1.59 -2.35
C LEU A 124 -5.76 -2.01 -0.94
N THR A 125 -6.43 -3.00 -0.37
CA THR A 125 -6.05 -3.59 0.93
C THR A 125 -5.53 -5.01 0.71
N PHE A 126 -4.42 -5.33 1.35
CA PHE A 126 -3.71 -6.60 1.23
C PHE A 126 -3.73 -7.37 2.56
N SER A 127 -3.66 -8.69 2.49
CA SER A 127 -3.70 -9.56 3.67
C SER A 127 -2.44 -9.52 4.54
N ALA A 128 -1.33 -8.98 4.01
CA ALA A 128 -0.06 -8.83 4.71
C ALA A 128 0.64 -7.51 4.32
N PRO A 129 1.58 -6.99 5.14
CA PRO A 129 2.35 -5.80 4.80
C PRO A 129 3.12 -5.97 3.49
N MET A 130 3.20 -4.90 2.69
CA MET A 130 3.77 -4.88 1.34
C MET A 130 5.17 -4.26 1.31
N GLU A 131 5.94 -4.61 0.27
CA GLU A 131 7.25 -4.00 0.00
C GLU A 131 7.05 -2.63 -0.68
N GLU A 132 7.52 -1.57 -0.03
CA GLU A 132 7.52 -0.22 -0.60
C GLU A 132 8.43 -0.15 -1.85
N GLY A 133 7.94 0.47 -2.91
CA GLY A 133 8.59 0.57 -4.21
C GLY A 133 8.23 -0.56 -5.17
N SER A 134 7.52 -1.60 -4.71
CA SER A 134 7.14 -2.74 -5.55
C SER A 134 5.86 -2.51 -6.36
N ALA A 135 5.07 -1.45 -6.07
CA ALA A 135 3.80 -1.19 -6.75
C ALA A 135 3.97 -0.58 -8.14
N SER A 136 5.10 0.05 -8.40
CA SER A 136 5.45 0.60 -9.71
C SER A 136 5.35 -0.48 -10.81
N GLY A 137 4.54 -0.22 -11.83
CA GLY A 137 4.30 -1.15 -12.94
C GLY A 137 3.49 -2.40 -12.59
N CYS A 138 2.95 -2.50 -11.37
CA CYS A 138 2.10 -3.62 -10.94
C CYS A 138 0.64 -3.20 -10.72
N VAL A 139 0.31 -1.91 -10.84
CA VAL A 139 -1.07 -1.40 -10.75
C VAL A 139 -1.38 -0.62 -12.01
N ALA A 140 -2.46 -0.99 -12.70
CA ALA A 140 -2.87 -0.37 -13.95
C ALA A 140 -4.38 -0.14 -13.98
N LEU A 141 -4.81 0.89 -14.70
CA LEU A 141 -6.20 1.10 -15.05
C LEU A 141 -6.38 0.74 -16.53
N LEU A 142 -7.30 -0.17 -16.83
CA LEU A 142 -7.53 -0.70 -18.16
C LEU A 142 -8.88 -0.23 -18.70
N ASP A 143 -8.97 -0.06 -20.02
CA ASP A 143 -10.22 0.21 -20.73
C ASP A 143 -11.04 -1.07 -20.99
N GLU A 144 -12.16 -0.94 -21.70
CA GLU A 144 -13.06 -2.04 -22.02
C GLU A 144 -12.45 -3.12 -22.93
N SER A 145 -11.40 -2.78 -23.68
CA SER A 145 -10.64 -3.71 -24.52
C SER A 145 -9.53 -4.43 -23.76
N GLY A 146 -9.26 -4.01 -22.51
CA GLY A 146 -8.15 -4.49 -21.68
C GLY A 146 -6.84 -3.74 -21.95
N ALA A 147 -6.84 -2.67 -22.74
CA ALA A 147 -5.67 -1.84 -22.95
C ALA A 147 -5.49 -0.87 -21.77
N GLU A 148 -4.25 -0.61 -21.38
CA GLU A 148 -3.96 0.36 -20.31
C GLU A 148 -4.40 1.77 -20.72
N LEU A 149 -5.01 2.51 -19.79
CA LEU A 149 -5.35 3.92 -19.92
C LEU A 149 -4.13 4.76 -19.49
N PRO A 150 -3.27 5.21 -20.44
CA PRO A 150 -2.01 5.85 -20.09
C PRO A 150 -2.21 7.17 -19.37
N GLY A 151 -1.39 7.42 -18.34
CA GLY A 151 -1.42 8.66 -17.57
C GLY A 151 -2.77 8.94 -16.89
N SER A 152 -3.55 7.89 -16.60
CA SER A 152 -4.78 8.00 -15.82
C SER A 152 -4.50 7.97 -14.32
N LEU A 153 -3.52 7.17 -13.89
CA LEU A 153 -3.04 7.10 -12.52
C LEU A 153 -1.82 8.00 -12.34
N LEU A 154 -1.77 8.74 -11.23
CA LEU A 154 -0.64 9.56 -10.85
C LEU A 154 0.47 8.68 -10.26
N GLY A 155 1.58 8.57 -10.97
CA GLY A 155 2.79 7.90 -10.47
C GLY A 155 3.46 8.75 -9.40
N MET A 156 3.16 8.51 -8.11
CA MET A 156 3.79 9.21 -6.98
C MET A 156 4.82 8.32 -6.28
N PRO A 157 6.12 8.65 -6.36
CA PRO A 157 7.11 8.25 -5.36
C PRO A 157 7.21 9.34 -4.26
N PRO A 158 7.15 9.00 -2.96
CA PRO A 158 6.95 7.66 -2.40
C PRO A 158 5.51 7.14 -2.57
N GLU A 159 5.36 5.82 -2.59
CA GLU A 159 4.06 5.15 -2.64
C GLU A 159 3.22 5.50 -1.40
N LEU A 160 1.90 5.64 -1.58
CA LEU A 160 1.00 6.11 -0.52
C LEU A 160 0.43 4.97 0.32
N TRP A 161 1.30 4.28 1.05
CA TRP A 161 0.94 3.23 2.00
C TRP A 161 0.38 3.80 3.31
N ASP A 162 -0.49 3.03 3.97
CA ASP A 162 -0.79 3.25 5.38
C ASP A 162 0.38 2.82 6.27
N ARG A 163 0.27 3.11 7.57
CA ARG A 163 1.34 2.85 8.54
C ARG A 163 1.69 1.37 8.64
N GLU A 164 0.71 0.50 8.44
CA GLU A 164 0.86 -0.95 8.50
C GLU A 164 1.40 -1.55 7.19
N GLY A 165 1.56 -0.75 6.14
CA GLY A 165 1.99 -1.22 4.82
C GLY A 165 0.98 -2.14 4.14
N ARG A 166 -0.30 -2.12 4.55
CA ARG A 166 -1.35 -3.04 4.05
C ARG A 166 -2.38 -2.35 3.17
N ARG A 167 -2.39 -1.02 3.13
CA ARG A 167 -3.33 -0.27 2.28
C ARG A 167 -2.62 0.71 1.38
N LEU A 168 -2.64 0.45 0.07
CA LEU A 168 -2.12 1.37 -0.94
C LEU A 168 -3.22 2.34 -1.38
N THR A 169 -2.92 3.63 -1.39
CA THR A 169 -3.78 4.64 -2.03
C THR A 169 -3.28 4.91 -3.44
N VAL A 170 -4.16 4.75 -4.43
CA VAL A 170 -3.85 4.93 -5.86
C VAL A 170 -4.63 6.14 -6.36
N ILE A 171 -3.94 7.21 -6.75
CA ILE A 171 -4.57 8.49 -7.11
C ILE A 171 -4.76 8.56 -8.63
N LEU A 172 -5.95 8.99 -9.07
CA LEU A 172 -6.19 9.38 -10.47
C LEU A 172 -5.57 10.76 -10.71
N GLU A 173 -5.00 11.00 -11.89
CA GLU A 173 -4.28 12.22 -12.24
C GLU A 173 -5.08 13.49 -11.91
N PRO A 174 -4.77 14.21 -10.81
CA PRO A 174 -5.63 15.29 -10.32
C PRO A 174 -5.74 16.45 -11.31
N GLY A 175 -4.67 16.69 -12.08
CA GLY A 175 -4.64 17.69 -13.15
C GLY A 175 -5.61 17.39 -14.29
N ARG A 176 -6.04 16.13 -14.46
CA ARG A 176 -7.04 15.71 -15.44
C ARG A 176 -8.46 15.68 -14.85
N ILE A 177 -8.62 15.75 -13.53
CA ILE A 177 -9.94 15.71 -12.88
C ILE A 177 -10.61 17.09 -12.88
N LYS A 178 -9.87 18.14 -12.49
CA LYS A 178 -10.41 19.50 -12.43
C LYS A 178 -10.55 20.09 -13.83
N ARG A 179 -11.71 20.67 -14.11
CA ARG A 179 -11.99 21.33 -15.39
C ARG A 179 -11.12 22.58 -15.54
N GLY A 180 -10.70 22.85 -16.77
CA GLY A 180 -9.93 24.06 -17.11
C GLY A 180 -8.44 24.00 -16.74
N LEU A 181 -7.96 22.92 -16.12
CA LEU A 181 -6.53 22.68 -15.97
C LEU A 181 -5.93 22.13 -17.28
N GLN A 182 -4.71 22.54 -17.59
CA GLN A 182 -4.04 22.17 -18.83
C GLN A 182 -4.00 20.65 -19.11
N PRO A 183 -3.73 19.76 -18.12
CA PRO A 183 -3.73 18.32 -18.39
C PRO A 183 -5.12 17.79 -18.79
N ASN A 184 -6.19 18.29 -18.16
CA ASN A 184 -7.57 17.98 -18.55
C ASN A 184 -7.89 18.46 -19.98
N VAL A 185 -7.46 19.67 -20.35
CA VAL A 185 -7.69 20.23 -21.69
C VAL A 185 -6.96 19.41 -22.78
N GLN A 186 -5.75 18.92 -22.49
CA GLN A 186 -4.93 18.19 -23.45
C GLN A 186 -5.33 16.72 -23.61
N ALA A 187 -5.63 16.03 -22.51
CA ALA A 187 -5.82 14.58 -22.47
C ALA A 187 -7.23 14.13 -22.04
N GLY A 188 -8.12 15.08 -21.75
CA GLY A 188 -9.44 14.79 -21.19
C GLY A 188 -9.40 14.26 -19.75
N PRO A 189 -10.57 13.94 -19.17
CA PRO A 189 -10.65 13.31 -17.86
C PRO A 189 -10.08 11.89 -17.88
N PRO A 190 -9.60 11.36 -16.72
CA PRO A 190 -9.11 9.98 -16.65
C PRO A 190 -10.20 8.94 -16.91
N LEU A 191 -11.45 9.26 -16.54
CA LEU A 191 -12.61 8.39 -16.66
C LEU A 191 -13.68 9.08 -17.51
N VAL A 192 -14.33 8.32 -18.38
CA VAL A 192 -15.36 8.83 -19.30
C VAL A 192 -16.71 8.28 -18.89
N GLU A 193 -17.72 9.14 -18.75
CA GLU A 193 -19.08 8.71 -18.41
C GLU A 193 -19.59 7.66 -19.41
N ARG A 194 -20.33 6.66 -18.91
CA ARG A 194 -20.93 5.54 -19.66
C ARG A 194 -19.93 4.53 -20.23
N SER A 195 -18.64 4.63 -19.88
CA SER A 195 -17.67 3.57 -20.12
C SER A 195 -17.53 2.65 -18.91
N SER A 196 -16.76 1.58 -19.07
CA SER A 196 -16.24 0.75 -17.99
C SER A 196 -14.71 0.79 -17.96
N VAL A 197 -14.14 0.65 -16.76
CA VAL A 197 -12.69 0.55 -16.55
C VAL A 197 -12.37 -0.57 -15.57
N THR A 198 -11.19 -1.17 -15.68
CA THR A 198 -10.73 -2.21 -14.77
C THR A 198 -9.46 -1.78 -14.04
N LEU A 199 -9.51 -1.69 -12.70
CA LEU A 199 -8.30 -1.55 -11.90
C LEU A 199 -7.67 -2.93 -11.71
N ALA A 200 -6.48 -3.14 -12.25
CA ALA A 200 -5.76 -4.40 -12.22
C ALA A 200 -4.51 -4.32 -11.32
N VAL A 201 -4.25 -5.40 -10.59
CA VAL A 201 -3.09 -5.61 -9.73
C VAL A 201 -2.37 -6.88 -10.21
N ASP A 202 -1.12 -6.70 -10.62
CA ASP A 202 -0.27 -7.78 -11.12
C ASP A 202 0.22 -8.67 -9.97
N ALA A 203 0.31 -9.97 -10.21
CA ALA A 203 0.80 -10.94 -9.24
C ALA A 203 2.27 -10.72 -8.84
N ARG A 204 3.05 -9.97 -9.64
CA ARG A 204 4.46 -9.60 -9.39
C ARG A 204 4.65 -8.63 -8.23
N LEU A 205 3.59 -7.95 -7.78
CA LEU A 205 3.64 -7.10 -6.60
C LEU A 205 4.14 -7.90 -5.39
N ARG A 206 5.04 -7.33 -4.59
CA ARG A 206 5.73 -8.06 -3.51
C ARG A 206 5.25 -7.65 -2.13
N ASP A 207 5.13 -8.64 -1.25
CA ASP A 207 4.94 -8.39 0.16
C ASP A 207 6.27 -8.01 0.86
N ALA A 208 6.22 -7.59 2.12
CA ALA A 208 7.38 -7.14 2.87
C ALA A 208 8.46 -8.24 3.08
N SER A 209 8.16 -9.51 2.78
CA SER A 209 9.15 -10.59 2.76
C SER A 209 9.86 -10.73 1.41
N GLY A 210 9.45 -9.95 0.41
CA GLY A 210 9.87 -10.04 -0.98
C GLY A 210 9.09 -11.07 -1.79
N ALA A 211 8.08 -11.72 -1.22
CA ALA A 211 7.29 -12.73 -1.92
C ALA A 211 6.25 -12.06 -2.84
N ALA A 212 6.13 -12.55 -4.07
CA ALA A 212 5.06 -12.12 -4.97
C ALA A 212 3.67 -12.49 -4.42
N LEU A 213 2.62 -11.76 -4.82
CA LEU A 213 1.23 -12.11 -4.47
C LEU A 213 0.90 -13.55 -4.86
N ALA A 214 -0.03 -14.18 -4.14
CA ALA A 214 -0.54 -15.52 -4.44
C ALA A 214 -1.15 -15.58 -5.86
N ALA A 215 -1.86 -14.52 -6.25
CA ALA A 215 -2.41 -14.32 -7.59
C ALA A 215 -2.57 -12.82 -7.88
N GLY A 216 -2.70 -12.47 -9.16
CA GLY A 216 -3.14 -11.14 -9.56
C GLY A 216 -4.63 -10.95 -9.25
N ALA A 217 -5.07 -9.70 -9.16
CA ALA A 217 -6.46 -9.37 -8.86
C ALA A 217 -6.92 -8.18 -9.69
N SER A 218 -8.22 -8.07 -9.94
CA SER A 218 -8.76 -6.91 -10.64
C SER A 218 -10.19 -6.61 -10.21
N ARG A 219 -10.62 -5.38 -10.47
CA ARG A 219 -12.02 -4.96 -10.30
C ARG A 219 -12.46 -4.02 -11.41
N THR A 220 -13.60 -4.34 -12.01
CA THR A 220 -14.24 -3.50 -13.04
C THR A 220 -15.26 -2.56 -12.41
N TYR A 221 -15.30 -1.33 -12.92
CA TYR A 221 -16.20 -0.26 -12.52
C TYR A 221 -16.91 0.31 -13.74
N ARG A 222 -18.22 0.55 -13.61
CA ARG A 222 -18.98 1.40 -14.52
C ARG A 222 -18.77 2.85 -14.15
N ILE A 223 -18.63 3.72 -15.15
CA ILE A 223 -18.41 5.15 -14.91
C ILE A 223 -19.75 5.88 -15.04
N GLY A 224 -20.24 6.36 -13.90
CA GLY A 224 -21.42 7.19 -13.79
C GLY A 224 -21.12 8.68 -14.02
N PRO A 225 -22.15 9.54 -13.93
CA PRO A 225 -21.99 10.98 -14.11
C PRO A 225 -21.03 11.57 -13.06
N PRO A 226 -20.30 12.64 -13.39
CA PRO A 226 -19.45 13.33 -12.43
C PRO A 226 -20.28 13.98 -11.32
N VAL A 227 -19.75 13.96 -10.11
CA VAL A 227 -20.40 14.54 -8.93
C VAL A 227 -19.77 15.88 -8.60
N ARG A 228 -20.56 16.95 -8.66
CA ARG A 228 -20.11 18.35 -8.49
C ARG A 228 -20.96 19.15 -7.49
N SER A 229 -21.46 18.47 -6.48
CA SER A 229 -22.17 19.09 -5.37
C SER A 229 -21.46 18.75 -4.07
N ARG A 230 -21.58 19.60 -3.06
CA ARG A 230 -21.16 19.24 -1.70
C ARG A 230 -21.88 17.99 -1.23
N VAL A 231 -21.26 17.30 -0.28
CA VAL A 231 -21.98 16.34 0.55
C VAL A 231 -22.98 17.13 1.38
N ASP A 232 -24.26 16.77 1.32
CA ASP A 232 -25.30 17.46 2.07
C ASP A 232 -25.93 16.52 3.10
N PRO A 233 -25.56 16.64 4.39
CA PRO A 233 -26.16 15.84 5.45
C PRO A 233 -27.67 15.99 5.61
N ALA A 234 -28.28 17.05 5.06
CA ALA A 234 -29.74 17.21 5.06
C ALA A 234 -30.46 16.20 4.14
N LEU A 235 -29.74 15.61 3.17
CA LEU A 235 -30.29 14.59 2.28
C LEU A 235 -30.20 13.17 2.86
N TRP A 236 -29.54 13.00 4.01
CA TRP A 236 -29.35 11.69 4.61
C TRP A 236 -30.62 11.19 5.30
N ASN A 237 -30.89 9.88 5.18
CA ASN A 237 -31.92 9.24 5.98
C ASN A 237 -31.30 8.77 7.30
N VAL A 238 -31.62 9.48 8.38
CA VAL A 238 -31.13 9.16 9.73
C VAL A 238 -32.23 8.50 10.54
N ARG A 239 -32.00 7.24 10.93
CA ARG A 239 -32.85 6.52 11.89
C ARG A 239 -32.20 6.56 13.26
N TRP A 240 -32.78 7.39 14.12
CA TRP A 240 -32.35 7.52 15.51
C TRP A 240 -32.75 6.30 16.34
N PRO A 241 -31.92 5.89 17.31
CA PRO A 241 -32.24 4.76 18.17
C PRO A 241 -33.46 5.08 19.04
N SER A 242 -34.42 4.15 19.08
CA SER A 242 -35.67 4.30 19.84
C SER A 242 -35.54 3.94 21.32
N ALA A 243 -34.48 3.24 21.69
CA ALA A 243 -34.19 2.80 23.05
C ALA A 243 -32.69 2.52 23.21
N THR A 244 -32.23 2.40 24.46
CA THR A 244 -30.88 2.00 24.80
C THR A 244 -30.49 0.68 24.12
N GLY A 245 -29.31 0.65 23.49
CA GLY A 245 -28.82 -0.52 22.75
C GLY A 245 -29.37 -0.67 21.32
N ALA A 246 -30.39 0.10 20.92
CA ALA A 246 -30.79 0.18 19.51
C ALA A 246 -29.73 0.97 18.70
N PRO A 247 -29.53 0.65 17.41
CA PRO A 247 -28.53 1.32 16.60
C PRO A 247 -29.00 2.69 16.09
N LEU A 248 -28.06 3.62 15.96
CA LEU A 248 -28.18 4.80 15.10
C LEU A 248 -27.77 4.39 13.69
N VAL A 249 -28.68 4.50 12.72
CA VAL A 249 -28.40 4.15 11.32
C VAL A 249 -28.48 5.41 10.46
N VAL A 250 -27.41 5.67 9.70
CA VAL A 250 -27.31 6.81 8.80
C VAL A 250 -27.11 6.28 7.38
N ARG A 251 -28.09 6.52 6.51
CA ARG A 251 -27.99 6.23 5.08
C ARG A 251 -27.66 7.51 4.33
N PHE A 252 -26.52 7.50 3.67
CA PHE A 252 -26.05 8.61 2.84
C PHE A 252 -26.79 8.60 1.50
N ASP A 253 -26.85 9.77 0.86
CA ASP A 253 -27.41 9.94 -0.49
C ASP A 253 -26.48 9.39 -1.59
N ARG A 254 -25.20 9.19 -1.27
CA ARG A 254 -24.16 8.64 -2.15
C ARG A 254 -23.06 7.93 -1.35
N PRO A 255 -22.22 7.09 -1.98
CA PRO A 255 -21.04 6.53 -1.31
C PRO A 255 -20.09 7.64 -0.83
N LEU A 256 -19.65 7.54 0.43
CA LEU A 256 -18.67 8.47 1.01
C LEU A 256 -17.30 7.82 1.17
N ASP A 257 -16.25 8.63 1.37
CA ASP A 257 -14.92 8.08 1.61
C ASP A 257 -14.87 7.29 2.93
N ARG A 258 -14.59 5.99 2.81
CA ARG A 258 -14.58 5.04 3.93
C ARG A 258 -13.65 5.45 5.07
N ALA A 259 -12.47 5.99 4.76
CA ALA A 259 -11.51 6.37 5.79
C ALA A 259 -11.96 7.63 6.53
N LEU A 260 -12.58 8.59 5.82
CA LEU A 260 -13.14 9.81 6.42
C LEU A 260 -14.42 9.54 7.21
N VAL A 261 -15.33 8.66 6.75
CA VAL A 261 -16.54 8.29 7.53
C VAL A 261 -16.17 7.84 8.95
N ARG A 262 -15.12 7.04 9.10
CA ARG A 262 -14.64 6.56 10.41
C ARG A 262 -14.13 7.67 11.34
N ARG A 263 -13.66 8.79 10.78
CA ARG A 263 -13.04 9.90 11.53
C ARG A 263 -13.99 11.09 11.72
N CYS A 264 -14.91 11.29 10.79
CA CYS A 264 -15.73 12.50 10.69
C CYS A 264 -17.14 12.33 11.27
N LEU A 265 -17.59 11.10 11.53
CA LEU A 265 -18.88 10.83 12.17
C LEU A 265 -18.69 10.37 13.62
N VAL A 266 -19.33 11.07 14.56
CA VAL A 266 -19.28 10.72 15.98
C VAL A 266 -20.68 10.83 16.58
N ALA A 267 -21.20 9.72 17.12
CA ALA A 267 -22.42 9.74 17.92
C ALA A 267 -22.13 10.40 19.28
N VAL A 268 -22.94 11.38 19.67
CA VAL A 268 -22.72 12.17 20.90
C VAL A 268 -23.98 12.21 21.77
N GLY A 269 -23.78 12.32 23.08
CA GLY A 269 -24.86 12.50 24.06
C GLY A 269 -25.30 13.96 24.17
N GLU A 270 -26.23 14.26 25.09
CA GLU A 270 -26.76 15.63 25.28
C GLU A 270 -25.67 16.66 25.60
N GLY A 271 -24.67 16.27 26.40
CA GLY A 271 -23.52 17.12 26.73
C GLY A 271 -22.49 17.27 25.59
N GLY A 272 -22.75 16.76 24.39
CA GLY A 272 -21.84 16.84 23.23
C GLY A 272 -20.63 15.88 23.26
N HIS A 273 -20.49 15.09 24.32
CA HIS A 273 -19.42 14.10 24.46
C HIS A 273 -19.70 12.84 23.62
N PRO A 274 -18.67 12.18 23.07
CA PRO A 274 -18.83 10.90 22.37
C PRO A 274 -19.51 9.85 23.24
N VAL A 275 -20.48 9.14 22.66
CA VAL A 275 -21.11 8.00 23.30
C VAL A 275 -20.26 6.75 23.08
N PRO A 276 -20.00 5.93 24.10
CA PRO A 276 -19.32 4.65 23.92
C PRO A 276 -20.17 3.70 23.05
N GLY A 277 -19.53 3.02 22.12
CA GLY A 277 -20.20 2.07 21.22
C GLY A 277 -19.29 1.63 20.09
N THR A 278 -19.86 0.86 19.17
CA THR A 278 -19.14 0.35 18.00
C THR A 278 -19.77 0.89 16.72
N ALA A 279 -18.93 1.35 15.80
CA ALA A 279 -19.36 1.84 14.50
C ALA A 279 -18.98 0.83 13.41
N SER A 280 -19.88 0.63 12.46
CA SER A 280 -19.66 -0.16 11.26
C SER A 280 -20.09 0.65 10.03
N LEU A 281 -19.48 0.34 8.89
CA LEU A 281 -19.78 0.98 7.61
C LEU A 281 -19.98 -0.13 6.58
N ALA A 282 -21.16 -0.16 5.96
CA ALA A 282 -21.50 -1.11 4.89
C ALA A 282 -20.43 -1.13 3.80
N SER A 283 -20.25 -2.26 3.11
CA SER A 283 -19.24 -2.42 2.05
C SER A 283 -19.35 -1.35 0.96
N SER A 284 -20.57 -0.99 0.56
CA SER A 284 -20.86 0.10 -0.39
C SER A 284 -20.49 1.51 0.10
N ALA A 285 -20.15 1.67 1.38
CA ALA A 285 -19.93 2.96 2.04
C ALA A 285 -21.12 3.94 1.94
N THR A 286 -22.34 3.42 1.85
CA THR A 286 -23.60 4.19 1.79
C THR A 286 -24.42 4.14 3.08
N GLU A 287 -24.06 3.28 4.04
CA GLU A 287 -24.75 3.15 5.32
C GLU A 287 -23.74 3.01 6.46
N TRP A 288 -23.82 3.93 7.42
CA TRP A 288 -23.06 3.89 8.66
C TRP A 288 -23.98 3.55 9.82
N THR A 289 -23.58 2.58 10.62
CA THR A 289 -24.36 2.08 11.76
C THR A 289 -23.52 2.17 13.02
N PHE A 290 -24.05 2.85 14.03
CA PHE A 290 -23.47 2.93 15.36
C PHE A 290 -24.34 2.22 16.37
N THR A 291 -23.78 1.21 17.02
CA THR A 291 -24.43 0.47 18.10
C THR A 291 -23.88 0.97 19.44
N PRO A 292 -24.69 1.68 20.25
CA PRO A 292 -24.27 2.18 21.55
C PRO A 292 -23.95 1.02 22.51
N ALA A 293 -23.03 1.25 23.44
CA ALA A 293 -22.83 0.33 24.57
C ALA A 293 -24.09 0.28 25.45
N PRO A 294 -24.32 -0.82 26.19
CA PRO A 294 -25.44 -0.92 27.13
C PRO A 294 -25.49 0.28 28.09
N GLY A 295 -26.70 0.79 28.34
CA GLY A 295 -26.91 1.98 29.19
C GLY A 295 -26.69 3.33 28.49
N SER A 296 -26.24 3.36 27.23
CA SER A 296 -25.99 4.59 26.48
C SER A 296 -27.00 4.82 25.35
N LEU A 297 -27.33 6.09 25.10
CA LEU A 297 -28.18 6.52 24.00
C LEU A 297 -27.62 7.81 23.38
N PRO A 298 -27.33 7.85 22.07
CA PRO A 298 -26.89 9.07 21.41
C PRO A 298 -28.06 10.04 21.24
N ALA A 299 -27.83 11.30 21.59
CA ALA A 299 -28.78 12.40 21.43
C ALA A 299 -28.60 13.12 20.08
N ALA A 300 -27.40 13.04 19.49
CA ALA A 300 -27.07 13.69 18.24
C ALA A 300 -25.94 12.97 17.48
N LEU A 301 -25.76 13.36 16.23
CA LEU A 301 -24.67 12.94 15.35
C LEU A 301 -23.84 14.16 15.03
N ARG A 302 -22.57 14.10 15.39
CA ARG A 302 -21.57 15.12 15.10
C ARG A 302 -20.88 14.78 13.78
N VAL A 303 -20.97 15.68 12.81
CA VAL A 303 -20.41 15.55 11.46
C VAL A 303 -19.33 16.59 11.25
N ASP A 304 -18.07 16.15 11.10
CA ASP A 304 -16.97 17.03 10.70
C ASP A 304 -17.13 17.43 9.23
N THR A 305 -17.06 18.73 8.95
CA THR A 305 -17.27 19.28 7.59
C THR A 305 -16.20 18.86 6.57
N ARG A 306 -15.12 18.20 7.00
CA ARG A 306 -14.10 17.58 6.13
C ARG A 306 -14.52 16.22 5.57
N LEU A 307 -15.68 15.68 5.95
CA LEU A 307 -16.21 14.46 5.35
C LEU A 307 -16.40 14.65 3.85
N GLU A 308 -15.82 13.77 3.03
CA GLU A 308 -15.82 13.82 1.57
C GLU A 308 -16.54 12.62 0.92
N ASP A 309 -17.08 12.86 -0.27
CA ASP A 309 -17.51 11.82 -1.21
C ASP A 309 -16.33 11.27 -2.05
N LEU A 310 -16.62 10.36 -2.98
CA LEU A 310 -15.61 9.75 -3.86
C LEU A 310 -14.97 10.74 -4.85
N ALA A 311 -15.62 11.86 -5.14
CA ALA A 311 -15.15 12.93 -6.02
C ALA A 311 -14.42 14.05 -5.26
N GLY A 312 -14.23 13.88 -3.94
CA GLY A 312 -13.57 14.84 -3.06
C GLY A 312 -14.41 16.06 -2.70
N ASN A 313 -15.70 16.06 -3.04
CA ASN A 313 -16.59 17.09 -2.53
C ASN A 313 -16.81 16.81 -1.06
N SER A 314 -16.56 17.81 -0.23
CA SER A 314 -16.83 17.70 1.20
C SER A 314 -18.16 18.34 1.56
N VAL A 315 -18.57 18.16 2.81
CA VAL A 315 -19.65 18.97 3.40
C VAL A 315 -19.34 20.47 3.30
N ARG A 316 -18.06 20.82 3.34
CA ARG A 316 -17.58 22.21 3.27
C ARG A 316 -17.54 22.79 1.86
N ARG A 317 -17.08 22.03 0.86
CA ARG A 317 -16.71 22.58 -0.45
C ARG A 317 -16.88 21.58 -1.60
N VAL A 318 -17.10 22.11 -2.80
CA VAL A 318 -17.00 21.37 -4.06
C VAL A 318 -15.52 21.28 -4.47
N PHE A 319 -15.06 20.12 -4.93
CA PHE A 319 -13.66 19.91 -5.32
C PHE A 319 -13.32 20.59 -6.65
N ASP A 320 -14.14 20.35 -7.66
CA ASP A 320 -14.06 20.90 -9.02
C ASP A 320 -14.99 22.10 -9.18
N ARG A 321 -14.69 23.15 -8.39
CA ARG A 321 -15.52 24.34 -8.19
C ARG A 321 -15.71 25.16 -9.47
N ASP A 322 -16.94 25.55 -9.76
CA ASP A 322 -17.24 26.63 -10.71
C ASP A 322 -17.21 27.98 -9.98
N LEU A 323 -16.32 28.89 -10.41
CA LEU A 323 -16.18 30.21 -9.79
C LEU A 323 -17.37 31.14 -10.05
N GLY A 324 -18.17 30.86 -11.08
CA GLY A 324 -19.37 31.63 -11.42
C GLY A 324 -20.63 31.20 -10.66
N LEU A 325 -20.59 30.08 -9.92
CA LEU A 325 -21.75 29.55 -9.19
C LEU A 325 -21.64 29.85 -7.68
N PRO A 326 -22.52 30.68 -7.09
CA PRO A 326 -22.47 30.97 -5.65
C PRO A 326 -22.67 29.74 -4.76
N ALA A 327 -23.44 28.74 -5.20
CA ALA A 327 -23.68 27.50 -4.47
C ALA A 327 -22.40 26.67 -4.22
N ASP A 328 -21.38 26.90 -5.05
CA ASP A 328 -20.08 26.25 -5.01
C ASP A 328 -19.12 26.91 -4.01
N ALA A 329 -19.51 28.06 -3.42
CA ALA A 329 -18.72 28.71 -2.39
C ALA A 329 -18.52 27.80 -1.17
N SER A 330 -17.29 27.80 -0.65
CA SER A 330 -16.97 27.05 0.57
C SER A 330 -17.72 27.65 1.75
N ILE A 331 -18.23 26.80 2.63
CA ILE A 331 -18.65 27.23 3.97
C ILE A 331 -17.46 27.18 4.94
N ASP A 332 -17.64 27.77 6.12
CA ASP A 332 -16.62 27.76 7.16
C ASP A 332 -16.32 26.34 7.65
N PRO A 333 -15.05 26.05 8.01
CA PRO A 333 -14.71 24.78 8.60
C PRO A 333 -15.37 24.66 9.97
N GLY A 334 -15.86 23.48 10.27
CA GLY A 334 -16.49 23.23 11.55
C GLY A 334 -17.14 21.87 11.63
N THR A 335 -18.18 21.82 12.46
CA THR A 335 -18.92 20.61 12.79
C THR A 335 -20.40 20.89 12.69
N LEU A 336 -21.15 20.01 12.03
CA LEU A 336 -22.61 20.02 12.01
C LEU A 336 -23.14 19.05 13.05
N ILE A 337 -24.27 19.39 13.67
CA ILE A 337 -24.96 18.53 14.65
C ILE A 337 -26.33 18.16 14.10
N LEU A 338 -26.51 16.90 13.72
CA LEU A 338 -27.82 16.36 13.36
C LEU A 338 -28.51 15.87 14.63
N ARG A 339 -29.81 16.11 14.76
CA ARG A 339 -30.65 15.69 15.88
C ARG A 339 -31.92 15.00 15.39
N PRO A 340 -32.59 14.17 16.23
CA PRO A 340 -33.94 13.72 15.95
C PRO A 340 -34.85 14.92 15.72
N ALA A 341 -35.77 14.82 14.76
CA ALA A 341 -36.84 15.81 14.64
C ALA A 341 -37.63 15.83 15.95
N THR A 342 -37.79 16.99 16.57
CA THR A 342 -38.69 17.16 17.70
C THR A 342 -40.12 16.91 17.20
N ALA A 343 -40.83 15.96 17.80
CA ALA A 343 -42.26 15.83 17.56
C ALA A 343 -42.92 17.18 17.91
N SER A 344 -43.55 17.85 16.94
CA SER A 344 -44.37 19.02 17.23
C SER A 344 -45.44 18.60 18.24
N PRO A 345 -45.69 19.37 19.31
CA PRO A 345 -46.80 19.08 20.19
C PRO A 345 -48.09 19.17 19.37
N THR A 346 -48.87 18.10 19.36
CA THR A 346 -50.22 18.10 18.79
C THR A 346 -51.00 19.26 19.41
N PRO A 347 -51.56 20.19 18.63
CA PRO A 347 -52.44 21.20 19.21
C PRO A 347 -53.63 20.48 19.86
N ARG A 348 -53.85 20.76 21.15
CA ARG A 348 -55.07 20.38 21.87
C ARG A 348 -56.24 21.20 21.40
#